data_AF-A0A1Q8S412-F1
#
_entry.id   AF-A0A1Q8S412-F1
#
_cell.length_a   1.000
_cell.length_b   1.000
_cell.length_c   1.000
_cell.angle_alpha   90.00
_cell.angle_beta   90.00
_cell.angle_gamma   90.00
#
_symmetry.space_group_name_H-M   'P 1'
#
loop_
_entity.id
_entity.type
_entity.pdbx_description
1 polymer ?
#
loop_
_entity_poly.entity_id
_entity_poly.type
_entity_poly.pdbx_seq_one_letter_code
_entity_poly.pdbx_strand_id
1 'polypeptide(L)'
;MAAAVNKSIAAVVVQKRAQRLVAGARTRHRNRDAGQDPILSRVARTRKAGTSKAMLQDPAEIAMTDDMTRRGKNWGKLGTVQSLLHCAMFEPLAFIQRIAPIPLFMVVAENDATTPLHLQREEFNRAREPKKLQLLKGQDHFSMNYGEGFEKNVAAQIAFLKETLDI
;
A
#
# COMPACT_ATOMS: atom_id res chain seq x y z
N MET A 1 24.19 -22.31 13.14
CA MET A 1 24.35 -20.87 13.45
C MET A 1 24.40 -20.10 12.14
N ALA A 2 23.27 -19.55 11.68
CA ALA A 2 23.19 -18.56 10.60
C ALA A 2 21.74 -18.02 10.54
N ALA A 3 21.36 -17.20 11.52
CA ALA A 3 20.08 -16.52 11.57
C ALA A 3 20.33 -15.04 11.92
N ALA A 4 20.84 -14.28 10.96
CA ALA A 4 21.11 -12.85 11.16
C ALA A 4 20.97 -11.98 9.89
N VAL A 5 20.39 -12.50 8.81
CA VAL A 5 20.17 -11.71 7.59
C VAL A 5 18.70 -11.82 7.21
N ASN A 6 17.86 -10.86 7.63
CA ASN A 6 16.76 -10.29 6.80
C ASN A 6 15.74 -9.37 7.50
N LYS A 7 15.92 -8.96 8.77
CA LYS A 7 15.00 -7.95 9.37
C LYS A 7 15.26 -6.52 8.87
N SER A 8 16.38 -6.30 8.19
CA SER A 8 16.84 -4.97 7.79
C SER A 8 16.19 -4.49 6.49
N ILE A 9 15.85 -5.35 5.54
CA ILE A 9 15.61 -4.91 4.14
C ILE A 9 14.23 -4.25 3.95
N ALA A 10 13.15 -4.81 4.53
CA ALA A 10 11.80 -4.25 4.41
C ALA A 10 11.67 -2.87 5.12
N ALA A 11 12.20 -2.77 6.34
CA ALA A 11 12.33 -1.48 7.03
C ALA A 11 13.24 -0.52 6.26
N VAL A 12 14.35 -0.98 5.68
CA VAL A 12 15.29 -0.14 4.92
C VAL A 12 14.67 0.46 3.64
N VAL A 13 13.70 -0.18 2.98
CA VAL A 13 13.06 0.40 1.78
C VAL A 13 12.14 1.57 2.14
N VAL A 14 11.34 1.42 3.21
CA VAL A 14 10.49 2.50 3.75
C VAL A 14 11.35 3.59 4.41
N GLN A 15 12.38 3.19 5.15
CA GLN A 15 13.21 4.08 5.97
C GLN A 15 14.30 4.81 5.16
N LYS A 16 14.89 4.22 4.10
CA LYS A 16 15.77 4.97 3.18
C LYS A 16 14.99 6.00 2.36
N ARG A 17 13.71 5.75 2.07
CA ARG A 17 12.82 6.74 1.42
C ARG A 17 12.43 7.86 2.39
N ALA A 18 12.15 7.54 3.66
CA ALA A 18 11.89 8.53 4.71
C ALA A 18 13.12 9.41 5.03
N GLN A 19 14.34 8.83 5.07
CA GLN A 19 15.58 9.57 5.36
C GLN A 19 15.93 10.64 4.31
N ARG A 20 15.65 10.40 3.02
CA ARG A 20 15.84 11.43 1.97
C ARG A 20 14.88 12.61 2.12
N LEU A 21 13.72 12.41 2.76
CA LEU A 21 12.75 13.46 3.05
C LEU A 21 13.22 14.38 4.19
N VAL A 22 13.89 13.83 5.20
CA VAL A 22 14.46 14.60 6.32
C VAL A 22 15.59 15.53 5.85
N ALA A 23 16.40 15.12 4.88
CA ALA A 23 17.43 15.98 4.29
C ALA A 23 16.85 17.21 3.54
N GLY A 24 15.66 17.09 2.97
CA GLY A 24 14.92 18.19 2.32
C GLY A 24 14.17 19.12 3.30
N ALA A 25 14.15 18.80 4.59
CA ALA A 25 13.50 19.61 5.63
C ALA A 25 14.36 20.80 6.10
N ARG A 26 15.67 20.83 5.79
CA ARG A 26 16.57 21.91 6.20
C ARG A 26 16.30 23.27 5.52
N THR A 27 15.45 23.32 4.49
CA THR A 27 15.11 24.57 3.78
C THR A 27 13.71 25.11 4.05
N ARG A 28 12.93 24.55 5.00
CA ARG A 28 11.53 24.96 5.22
C ARG A 28 11.25 25.58 6.58
N HIS A 29 12.03 26.57 6.97
CA HIS A 29 11.74 27.37 8.18
C HIS A 29 10.70 28.49 7.97
N ARG A 30 10.04 28.61 6.80
CA ARG A 30 9.28 29.82 6.44
C ARG A 30 7.77 29.72 6.23
N ASN A 31 7.11 28.58 6.43
CA ASN A 31 5.64 28.54 6.41
C ASN A 31 5.13 27.57 7.48
N ARG A 32 4.90 28.08 8.69
CA ARG A 32 4.33 27.35 9.83
C ARG A 32 2.79 27.40 9.88
N ASP A 33 2.13 28.17 9.00
CA ASP A 33 0.76 28.61 9.26
C ASP A 33 -0.34 27.83 8.52
N ALA A 34 -0.02 26.68 7.94
CA ALA A 34 -1.05 25.72 7.54
C ALA A 34 -0.46 24.31 7.59
N GLY A 35 -0.79 23.54 8.64
CA GLY A 35 -0.36 22.15 8.85
C GLY A 35 -0.86 21.13 7.80
N GLN A 36 -1.08 21.57 6.57
CA GLN A 36 -1.50 20.77 5.43
C GLN A 36 -0.47 20.93 4.31
N ASP A 37 0.39 19.93 4.17
CA ASP A 37 1.23 19.81 2.98
C ASP A 37 0.55 18.83 2.01
N PRO A 38 0.58 19.07 0.69
CA PRO A 38 0.04 18.12 -0.26
C PRO A 38 0.87 16.84 -0.29
N ILE A 39 0.44 15.83 0.47
CA ILE A 39 1.06 14.50 0.49
C ILE A 39 0.83 13.77 -0.85
N LEU A 40 -0.33 13.99 -1.48
CA LEU A 40 -0.74 13.30 -2.71
C LEU A 40 -0.87 14.23 -3.93
N SER A 41 -1.02 15.54 -3.73
CA SER A 41 -1.53 16.42 -4.81
C SER A 41 -0.50 16.96 -5.81
N ARG A 42 0.82 16.82 -5.58
CA ARG A 42 1.83 17.29 -6.56
C ARG A 42 2.11 16.29 -7.70
N VAL A 43 1.37 15.19 -7.72
CA VAL A 43 1.80 13.94 -8.34
C VAL A 43 1.22 13.73 -9.74
N ALA A 44 -0.02 14.14 -10.00
CA ALA A 44 -0.69 13.80 -11.26
C ALA A 44 -0.03 14.40 -12.52
N ARG A 45 0.42 15.67 -12.49
CA ARG A 45 1.02 16.33 -13.68
C ARG A 45 2.50 16.01 -13.91
N THR A 46 3.24 15.58 -12.89
CA THR A 46 4.69 15.30 -13.01
C THR A 46 5.01 13.82 -13.26
N ARG A 47 4.04 12.91 -13.10
CA ARG A 47 4.28 11.45 -13.19
C ARG A 47 4.45 10.94 -14.63
N LYS A 48 3.79 11.53 -15.63
CA LYS A 48 3.98 11.15 -17.06
C LYS A 48 5.43 11.31 -17.54
N ALA A 49 6.26 12.10 -16.85
CA ALA A 49 7.66 12.32 -17.17
C ALA A 49 8.66 11.52 -16.31
N GLY A 50 8.20 10.59 -15.45
CA GLY A 50 9.10 9.78 -14.61
C GLY A 50 9.87 10.54 -13.53
N THR A 51 9.57 11.83 -13.31
CA THR A 51 10.32 12.74 -12.43
C THR A 51 9.57 13.14 -11.16
N SER A 52 8.47 12.44 -10.86
CA SER A 52 7.61 12.79 -9.72
C SER A 52 8.29 12.52 -8.39
N LYS A 53 8.36 13.57 -7.54
CA LYS A 53 8.80 13.50 -6.14
C LYS A 53 7.69 13.02 -5.19
N ALA A 54 6.65 12.40 -5.74
CA ALA A 54 5.60 11.74 -4.98
C ALA A 54 6.16 10.63 -4.11
N MET A 55 5.51 10.38 -2.97
CA MET A 55 5.80 9.19 -2.19
C MET A 55 5.33 7.91 -2.91
N LEU A 56 4.13 7.95 -3.48
CA LEU A 56 3.57 6.87 -4.32
C LEU A 56 3.96 7.13 -5.78
N GLN A 57 4.68 6.19 -6.40
CA GLN A 57 5.27 6.36 -7.74
C GLN A 57 4.75 5.35 -8.78
N ASP A 58 3.94 4.36 -8.36
CA ASP A 58 3.29 3.36 -9.22
C ASP A 58 2.39 3.95 -10.32
N PRO A 59 2.75 3.87 -11.62
CA PRO A 59 1.97 4.48 -12.70
C PRO A 59 0.51 3.98 -12.80
N ALA A 60 0.19 2.79 -12.27
CA ALA A 60 -1.17 2.26 -12.30
C ALA A 60 -2.18 3.10 -11.48
N GLU A 61 -1.69 3.92 -10.54
CA GLU A 61 -2.52 4.89 -9.80
C GLU A 61 -3.27 5.86 -10.73
N ILE A 62 -2.68 6.19 -11.90
CA ILE A 62 -3.29 7.14 -12.86
C ILE A 62 -4.64 6.60 -13.34
N ALA A 63 -4.70 5.32 -13.73
CA ALA A 63 -5.92 4.70 -14.23
C ALA A 63 -7.03 4.67 -13.17
N MET A 64 -6.68 4.39 -11.91
CA MET A 64 -7.62 4.48 -10.78
C MET A 64 -8.12 5.91 -10.58
N THR A 65 -7.21 6.88 -10.63
CA THR A 65 -7.54 8.30 -10.45
C THR A 65 -8.49 8.78 -11.56
N ASP A 66 -8.23 8.38 -12.81
CA ASP A 66 -9.08 8.70 -13.95
C ASP A 66 -10.46 8.03 -13.82
N ASP A 67 -10.54 6.76 -13.39
CA ASP A 67 -11.82 6.08 -13.17
C ASP A 67 -12.67 6.76 -12.09
N MET A 68 -12.05 7.10 -10.97
CA MET A 68 -12.75 7.78 -9.88
C MET A 68 -13.20 9.19 -10.28
N THR A 69 -12.39 9.92 -11.07
CA THR A 69 -12.80 11.22 -11.66
C THR A 69 -13.99 11.05 -12.60
N ARG A 70 -13.95 10.05 -13.49
CA ARG A 70 -15.04 9.68 -14.40
C ARG A 70 -16.33 9.36 -13.64
N ARG A 71 -16.24 8.75 -12.46
CA ARG A 71 -17.36 8.41 -11.57
C ARG A 71 -17.81 9.57 -10.67
N GLY A 72 -17.26 10.77 -10.85
CA GLY A 72 -17.60 11.96 -10.05
C GLY A 72 -17.23 11.83 -8.57
N LYS A 73 -16.25 10.97 -8.23
CA LYS A 73 -15.82 10.79 -6.84
C LYS A 73 -14.85 11.90 -6.47
N ASN A 74 -15.18 12.63 -5.41
CA ASN A 74 -14.31 13.65 -4.84
C ASN A 74 -13.44 13.03 -3.73
N TRP A 75 -12.16 13.41 -3.66
CA TRP A 75 -11.26 12.98 -2.59
C TRP A 75 -10.38 14.12 -2.09
N GLY A 76 -9.97 14.02 -0.82
CA GLY A 76 -8.96 14.89 -0.24
C GLY A 76 -7.59 14.60 -0.85
N LYS A 77 -6.91 15.65 -1.35
CA LYS A 77 -5.56 15.54 -1.94
C LYS A 77 -4.43 15.90 -0.95
N LEU A 78 -4.81 16.32 0.25
CA LEU A 78 -3.92 16.80 1.30
C LEU A 78 -3.89 15.78 2.44
N GLY A 79 -2.75 15.71 3.11
CA GLY A 79 -2.60 15.01 4.38
C GLY A 79 -1.68 15.81 5.28
N THR A 80 -1.57 15.44 6.55
CA THR A 80 -0.74 16.18 7.50
C THR A 80 0.65 15.56 7.61
N VAL A 81 1.67 16.38 7.88
CA VAL A 81 3.02 15.86 8.20
C VAL A 81 2.97 14.86 9.37
N GLN A 82 2.04 15.07 10.31
CA GLN A 82 1.82 14.15 11.41
C GLN A 82 1.35 12.75 10.93
N SER A 83 0.42 12.69 9.97
CA SER A 83 -0.01 11.43 9.36
C SER A 83 1.17 10.71 8.69
N LEU A 84 2.05 11.45 8.00
CA LEU A 84 3.25 10.90 7.39
C LEU A 84 4.19 10.29 8.45
N LEU A 85 4.43 11.00 9.54
CA LEU A 85 5.25 10.50 10.65
C LEU A 85 4.65 9.23 11.27
N HIS A 86 3.33 9.18 11.45
CA HIS A 86 2.65 7.98 11.94
C HIS A 86 2.81 6.80 10.99
N CYS A 87 2.63 6.99 9.68
CA CYS A 87 2.88 5.94 8.69
C CYS A 87 4.33 5.42 8.74
N ALA A 88 5.31 6.31 8.93
CA ALA A 88 6.73 5.93 8.98
C ALA A 88 7.11 5.14 10.24
N MET A 89 6.33 5.22 11.31
CA MET A 89 6.56 4.49 12.57
C MET A 89 5.64 3.28 12.72
N PHE A 90 4.72 3.06 11.79
CA PHE A 90 3.71 2.02 11.90
C PHE A 90 4.25 0.67 11.40
N GLU A 91 4.17 -0.35 12.26
CA GLU A 91 4.67 -1.71 12.00
C GLU A 91 3.51 -2.73 12.02
N PRO A 92 2.62 -2.75 11.01
CA PRO A 92 1.42 -3.60 11.02
C PRO A 92 1.74 -5.09 11.02
N LEU A 93 2.86 -5.48 10.40
CA LEU A 93 3.25 -6.87 10.18
C LEU A 93 3.90 -7.52 11.41
N ALA A 94 4.24 -6.74 12.44
CA ALA A 94 4.85 -7.26 13.67
C ALA A 94 3.94 -8.27 14.39
N PHE A 95 2.62 -8.19 14.16
CA PHE A 95 1.62 -8.94 14.91
C PHE A 95 0.77 -9.88 14.06
N ILE A 96 1.14 -10.16 12.81
CA ILE A 96 0.34 -11.01 11.89
C ILE A 96 0.05 -12.42 12.46
N GLN A 97 0.95 -12.94 13.30
CA GLN A 97 0.81 -14.21 14.02
C GLN A 97 -0.37 -14.23 15.01
N ARG A 98 -0.78 -13.06 15.50
CA ARG A 98 -1.83 -12.88 16.51
C ARG A 98 -3.24 -12.80 15.90
N ILE A 99 -3.37 -12.83 14.58
CA ILE A 99 -4.68 -12.85 13.90
C ILE A 99 -5.42 -14.15 14.22
N ALA A 100 -4.70 -15.28 14.23
CA ALA A 100 -5.29 -16.56 14.60
C ALA A 100 -5.85 -16.53 16.04
N PRO A 101 -6.99 -17.21 16.29
CA PRO A 101 -7.65 -18.19 15.42
C PRO A 101 -8.63 -17.62 14.39
N ILE A 102 -8.72 -16.29 14.25
CA ILE A 102 -9.62 -15.66 13.27
C ILE A 102 -9.11 -16.01 11.85
N PRO A 103 -9.96 -16.54 10.95
CA PRO A 103 -9.56 -16.87 9.59
C PRO A 103 -9.04 -15.67 8.82
N LEU A 104 -7.82 -15.79 8.28
CA LEU A 104 -7.18 -14.75 7.47
C LEU A 104 -7.34 -15.05 5.98
N PHE A 105 -7.93 -14.12 5.23
CA PHE A 105 -7.89 -14.13 3.77
C PHE A 105 -7.10 -12.93 3.25
N MET A 106 -6.15 -13.22 2.37
CA MET A 106 -5.28 -12.21 1.78
C MET A 106 -5.35 -12.28 0.26
N VAL A 107 -5.67 -11.16 -0.39
CA VAL A 107 -5.68 -11.03 -1.85
C VAL A 107 -4.44 -10.25 -2.26
N VAL A 108 -3.68 -10.78 -3.23
CA VAL A 108 -2.43 -10.19 -3.69
C VAL A 108 -2.41 -10.12 -5.22
N ALA A 109 -1.77 -9.08 -5.77
CA ALA A 109 -1.58 -8.93 -7.20
C ALA A 109 -0.20 -9.42 -7.65
N GLU A 110 -0.13 -10.00 -8.85
CA GLU A 110 1.11 -10.55 -9.41
C GLU A 110 2.16 -9.47 -9.69
N ASN A 111 1.74 -8.35 -10.27
CA ASN A 111 2.60 -7.25 -10.72
C ASN A 111 2.54 -6.03 -9.76
N ASP A 112 2.34 -6.27 -8.47
CA ASP A 112 2.24 -5.21 -7.47
C ASP A 112 3.57 -4.48 -7.28
N ALA A 113 3.64 -3.22 -7.74
CA ALA A 113 4.82 -2.36 -7.59
C ALA A 113 4.78 -1.50 -6.32
N THR A 114 3.61 -1.35 -5.68
CA THR A 114 3.42 -0.53 -4.47
C THR A 114 3.76 -1.34 -3.22
N THR A 115 3.26 -2.58 -3.15
CA THR A 115 3.57 -3.57 -2.13
C THR A 115 4.07 -4.85 -2.78
N PRO A 116 5.38 -5.03 -3.00
CA PRO A 116 5.90 -6.15 -3.78
C PRO A 116 5.40 -7.53 -3.32
N LEU A 117 4.96 -8.37 -4.26
CA LEU A 117 4.36 -9.69 -4.02
C LEU A 117 5.20 -10.58 -3.09
N HIS A 118 6.53 -10.58 -3.23
CA HIS A 118 7.39 -11.43 -2.42
C HIS A 118 7.31 -11.09 -0.92
N LEU A 119 7.23 -9.80 -0.56
CA LEU A 119 7.07 -9.36 0.83
C LEU A 119 5.70 -9.75 1.37
N GLN A 120 4.66 -9.56 0.56
CA GLN A 120 3.30 -9.98 0.88
C GLN A 120 3.23 -11.49 1.18
N ARG A 121 3.88 -12.32 0.36
CA ARG A 121 3.95 -13.79 0.57
C ARG A 121 4.75 -14.18 1.79
N GLU A 122 5.87 -13.50 2.07
CA GLU A 122 6.68 -13.76 3.27
C GLU A 122 5.85 -13.55 4.54
N GLU A 123 5.07 -12.48 4.60
CA GLU A 123 4.22 -12.17 5.75
C GLU A 123 3.01 -13.12 5.84
N PHE A 124 2.39 -13.48 4.72
CA PHE A 124 1.37 -14.52 4.69
C PHE A 124 1.90 -15.86 5.24
N ASN A 125 3.13 -16.23 4.90
CA ASN A 125 3.76 -17.44 5.41
C ASN A 125 3.98 -17.37 6.93
N ARG A 126 4.25 -16.17 7.47
CA ARG A 126 4.31 -15.94 8.92
C ARG A 126 2.93 -16.13 9.56
N ALA A 127 1.83 -15.65 8.99
CA ALA A 127 0.50 -15.83 9.60
C ALA A 127 0.20 -17.28 10.04
N ARG A 128 -0.60 -17.48 11.10
CA ARG A 128 -1.02 -18.81 11.56
C ARG A 128 -2.33 -19.24 10.90
N GLU A 129 -2.62 -20.52 10.97
CA GLU A 129 -3.87 -21.09 10.48
C GLU A 129 -5.07 -20.69 11.36
N PRO A 130 -6.30 -20.66 10.79
CA PRO A 130 -6.64 -20.89 9.38
C PRO A 130 -6.36 -19.66 8.47
N LYS A 131 -5.70 -19.87 7.32
CA LYS A 131 -5.40 -18.79 6.36
C LYS A 131 -5.52 -19.20 4.89
N LYS A 132 -5.87 -18.24 4.03
CA LYS A 132 -5.99 -18.43 2.57
C LYS A 132 -5.41 -17.23 1.80
N LEU A 133 -4.77 -17.52 0.66
CA LEU A 133 -4.16 -16.52 -0.22
C LEU A 133 -4.77 -16.62 -1.62
N GLN A 134 -5.29 -15.51 -2.14
CA GLN A 134 -5.73 -15.38 -3.53
C GLN A 134 -4.72 -14.54 -4.30
N LEU A 135 -4.08 -15.14 -5.32
CA LEU A 135 -3.24 -14.42 -6.28
C LEU A 135 -4.07 -14.01 -7.49
N LEU A 136 -4.09 -12.71 -7.79
CA LEU A 136 -4.69 -12.15 -9.00
C LEU A 136 -3.62 -11.99 -10.09
N LYS A 137 -3.58 -12.96 -11.00
CA LYS A 137 -2.62 -12.99 -12.13
C LYS A 137 -2.85 -11.83 -13.09
N GLY A 138 -1.76 -11.26 -13.59
CA GLY A 138 -1.76 -10.12 -14.50
C GLY A 138 -2.26 -8.80 -13.91
N GLN A 139 -2.67 -8.77 -12.64
CA GLN A 139 -3.11 -7.55 -11.96
C GLN A 139 -1.93 -6.82 -11.31
N ASP A 140 -2.08 -5.50 -11.16
CA ASP A 140 -1.21 -4.62 -10.38
C ASP A 140 -1.93 -4.17 -9.09
N HIS A 141 -1.31 -3.27 -8.33
CA HIS A 141 -1.83 -2.80 -7.04
C HIS A 141 -3.21 -2.13 -7.16
N PHE A 142 -3.48 -1.42 -8.26
CA PHE A 142 -4.68 -0.61 -8.42
C PHE A 142 -5.72 -1.26 -9.31
N SER A 143 -5.30 -2.08 -10.28
CA SER A 143 -6.18 -2.74 -11.25
C SER A 143 -7.19 -3.69 -10.62
N MET A 144 -6.93 -4.17 -9.40
CA MET A 144 -7.88 -4.98 -8.63
C MET A 144 -9.11 -4.19 -8.10
N ASN A 145 -9.15 -2.87 -8.27
CA ASN A 145 -10.23 -2.00 -7.78
C ASN A 145 -11.23 -1.60 -8.88
N TYR A 146 -10.99 -1.97 -10.13
CA TYR A 146 -11.90 -1.69 -11.24
C TYR A 146 -11.84 -2.80 -12.31
N GLY A 147 -12.80 -2.78 -13.23
CA GLY A 147 -12.85 -3.73 -14.36
C GLY A 147 -12.89 -5.20 -13.93
N GLU A 148 -12.27 -6.06 -14.74
CA GLU A 148 -12.26 -7.52 -14.51
C GLU A 148 -11.51 -7.93 -13.23
N GLY A 149 -10.46 -7.18 -12.86
CA GLY A 149 -9.70 -7.42 -11.63
C GLY A 149 -10.57 -7.28 -10.38
N PHE A 150 -11.45 -6.28 -10.36
CA PHE A 150 -12.43 -6.06 -9.29
C PHE A 150 -13.43 -7.21 -9.18
N GLU A 151 -14.03 -7.64 -10.28
CA GLU A 151 -15.02 -8.72 -10.25
C GLU A 151 -14.42 -10.03 -9.70
N LYS A 152 -13.21 -10.38 -10.14
CA LYS A 152 -12.48 -11.55 -9.64
C LYS A 152 -12.14 -11.42 -8.15
N ASN A 153 -11.68 -10.24 -7.73
CA ASN A 153 -11.32 -9.95 -6.35
C ASN A 153 -12.54 -10.09 -5.42
N VAL A 154 -13.64 -9.42 -5.76
CA VAL A 154 -14.88 -9.43 -4.97
C VAL A 154 -15.49 -10.84 -4.92
N ALA A 155 -15.53 -11.56 -6.05
CA ALA A 155 -16.02 -12.93 -6.07
C ALA A 155 -15.23 -13.85 -5.13
N ALA A 156 -13.90 -13.72 -5.08
CA ALA A 156 -13.06 -14.50 -4.18
C ALA A 156 -13.31 -14.15 -2.70
N GLN A 157 -13.47 -12.86 -2.37
CA GLN A 157 -13.81 -12.41 -1.02
C GLN A 157 -15.19 -12.92 -0.58
N ILE A 158 -16.20 -12.85 -1.45
CA ILE A 158 -17.54 -13.37 -1.17
C ILE A 158 -17.47 -14.88 -0.92
N ALA A 159 -16.78 -15.64 -1.76
CA ALA A 159 -16.63 -17.09 -1.58
C ALA A 159 -15.98 -17.43 -0.23
N PHE A 160 -14.92 -16.71 0.15
CA PHE A 160 -14.25 -16.89 1.44
C PHE A 160 -15.19 -16.57 2.62
N LEU A 161 -15.94 -15.48 2.55
CA LEU A 161 -16.87 -15.08 3.61
C LEU A 161 -18.01 -16.08 3.77
N LYS A 162 -18.59 -16.56 2.67
CA LYS A 162 -19.62 -17.62 2.70
C LYS A 162 -19.13 -18.88 3.37
N GLU A 163 -17.93 -19.34 3.00
CA GLU A 163 -17.31 -20.51 3.61
C GLU A 163 -17.00 -20.31 5.10
N THR A 164 -16.55 -19.12 5.48
CA THR A 164 -16.07 -18.83 6.84
C THR A 164 -17.21 -18.53 7.82
N LEU A 165 -18.25 -17.84 7.35
CA LEU A 165 -19.36 -17.36 8.17
C LEU A 165 -20.63 -18.21 8.03
N ASP A 166 -20.63 -19.19 7.13
CA ASP A 166 -21.77 -20.07 6.84
C ASP A 166 -23.02 -19.27 6.39
N ILE A 167 -22.84 -18.39 5.39
CA ILE A 167 -23.86 -17.48 4.83
C ILE A 167 -24.10 -17.64 3.33
#